data_AF-A0A925Q1S0-F1
#
_entry.id   AF-A0A925Q1S0-F1
#
_cell.length_a   1.000
_cell.length_b   1.000
_cell.length_c   1.000
_cell.angle_alpha   90.00
_cell.angle_beta   90.00
_cell.angle_gamma   90.00
#
_symmetry.space_group_name_H-M   'P 1'
#
loop_
_entity.id
_entity.type
_entity.pdbx_description
1 polymer ?
#
loop_
_entity_poly.entity_id
_entity_poly.type
_entity_poly.pdbx_seq_one_letter_code
_entity_poly.pdbx_strand_id
1 'polypeptide(L)'
;GLPNAAASRPANRARDGGGGKGIVTKAVKLLVHFPAIAAKVSGAQLTQLEMNDDAGSRFLFELIDQLQQEPAASAAVMLGRWRERPEHARLSALAAEENAGIDENGAALELAAAIEKLALEPTIRRHDELLAKADLTEDERTELKELNVAIHIAKSRGTHNVSGNGPVGR
;
A
#
# COMPACT_ATOMS: atom_id res chain seq x y z
N GLY A 1 -34.77 -16.44 -41.65
CA GLY A 1 -33.93 -16.96 -40.56
C GLY A 1 -32.82 -15.98 -40.31
N LEU A 2 -32.78 -15.38 -39.13
CA LEU A 2 -31.75 -14.42 -38.71
C LEU A 2 -30.71 -15.17 -37.86
N PRO A 3 -29.39 -15.08 -38.13
CA PRO A 3 -28.41 -15.60 -37.19
C PRO A 3 -28.18 -14.64 -36.03
N ASN A 4 -28.31 -15.20 -34.83
CA ASN A 4 -28.15 -14.60 -33.52
C ASN A 4 -26.70 -14.14 -33.27
N ALA A 5 -26.49 -12.84 -33.06
CA ALA A 5 -25.21 -12.29 -32.64
C ALA A 5 -24.96 -12.61 -31.17
N ALA A 6 -24.12 -13.60 -30.90
CA ALA A 6 -23.62 -13.89 -29.57
C ALA A 6 -22.72 -12.73 -29.10
N ALA A 7 -23.28 -11.84 -28.30
CA ALA A 7 -22.53 -10.83 -27.56
C ALA A 7 -21.53 -11.54 -26.64
N SER A 8 -20.25 -11.43 -26.97
CA SER A 8 -19.15 -11.87 -26.11
C SER A 8 -19.15 -11.00 -24.86
N ARG A 9 -19.51 -11.60 -23.71
CA ARG A 9 -19.31 -10.99 -22.39
C ARG A 9 -17.82 -10.70 -22.21
N PRO A 10 -17.39 -9.49 -21.81
CA PRO A 10 -16.01 -9.27 -21.48
C PRO A 10 -15.65 -10.14 -20.27
N ALA A 11 -14.69 -11.04 -20.48
CA ALA A 11 -14.08 -11.83 -19.43
C ALA A 11 -13.60 -10.87 -18.33
N ASN A 12 -14.10 -11.11 -17.12
CA ASN A 12 -13.71 -10.48 -15.89
C ASN A 12 -12.18 -10.46 -15.84
N ARG A 13 -11.56 -9.28 -15.97
CA ARG A 13 -10.10 -9.13 -15.89
C ARG A 13 -9.67 -9.78 -14.58
N ALA A 14 -8.85 -10.81 -14.73
CA ALA A 14 -8.09 -11.38 -13.63
C ALA A 14 -7.54 -10.22 -12.79
N ARG A 15 -7.90 -10.20 -11.51
CA ARG A 15 -7.22 -9.36 -10.52
C ARG A 15 -5.87 -10.01 -10.26
N ASP A 16 -5.02 -10.01 -11.27
CA ASP A 16 -3.64 -10.45 -11.18
C ASP A 16 -2.90 -9.44 -10.30
N GLY A 17 -2.51 -9.83 -9.08
CA GLY A 17 -1.33 -9.41 -8.30
C GLY A 17 -0.79 -7.96 -8.33
N GLY A 18 -1.52 -7.00 -8.88
CA GLY A 18 -1.04 -5.66 -9.25
C GLY A 18 -1.47 -4.56 -8.28
N GLY A 19 -2.37 -4.88 -7.34
CA GLY A 19 -2.84 -3.95 -6.31
C GLY A 19 -1.69 -3.44 -5.46
N GLY A 20 -0.95 -4.36 -4.83
CA GLY A 20 0.21 -4.04 -3.99
C GLY A 20 1.29 -3.26 -4.72
N LYS A 21 1.64 -3.64 -5.95
CA LYS A 21 2.64 -2.91 -6.78
C LYS A 21 2.23 -1.46 -7.03
N GLY A 22 0.94 -1.21 -7.28
CA GLY A 22 0.39 0.14 -7.44
C GLY A 22 0.44 0.94 -6.13
N ILE A 23 0.07 0.31 -5.01
CA ILE A 23 0.09 0.95 -3.68
C ILE A 23 1.51 1.30 -3.25
N VAL A 24 2.48 0.38 -3.41
CA VAL A 24 3.90 0.63 -3.11
C VAL A 24 4.43 1.78 -3.96
N THR A 25 4.14 1.78 -5.27
CA THR A 25 4.61 2.86 -6.16
C THR A 25 4.05 4.22 -5.73
N LYS A 26 2.78 4.27 -5.34
CA LYS A 26 2.17 5.48 -4.80
C LYS A 26 2.85 5.93 -3.49
N ALA A 27 3.06 5.01 -2.55
CA ALA A 27 3.71 5.32 -1.27
C ALA A 27 5.14 5.85 -1.45
N VAL A 28 5.93 5.21 -2.32
CA VAL A 28 7.28 5.65 -2.67
C VAL A 28 7.25 7.05 -3.30
N LYS A 29 6.32 7.31 -4.21
CA LYS A 29 6.16 8.65 -4.80
C LYS A 29 5.90 9.71 -3.73
N LEU A 30 4.99 9.45 -2.78
CA LEU A 30 4.72 10.37 -1.67
C LEU A 30 5.99 10.69 -0.87
N LEU A 31 6.80 9.68 -0.54
CA LEU A 31 8.05 9.87 0.21
C LEU A 31 9.12 10.62 -0.60
N VAL A 32 9.21 10.37 -1.90
CA VAL A 32 10.13 11.10 -2.79
C VAL A 32 9.79 12.60 -2.81
N HIS A 33 8.49 12.93 -2.91
CA HIS A 33 8.03 14.32 -2.96
C HIS A 33 8.02 15.01 -1.59
N PHE A 34 7.76 14.25 -0.52
CA PHE A 34 7.69 14.75 0.85
C PHE A 34 8.51 13.89 1.83
N PRO A 35 9.85 13.93 1.80
CA PRO A 35 10.68 13.02 2.62
C PRO A 35 10.41 13.11 4.13
N ALA A 36 10.01 14.29 4.62
CA ALA A 36 9.69 14.53 6.03
C ALA A 36 8.51 13.69 6.56
N ILE A 37 7.60 13.21 5.70
CA ILE A 37 6.45 12.41 6.15
C ILE A 37 6.86 11.05 6.69
N ALA A 38 8.08 10.57 6.39
CA ALA A 38 8.61 9.33 6.95
C ALA A 38 8.61 9.37 8.49
N ALA A 39 8.87 10.52 9.10
CA ALA A 39 8.86 10.69 10.56
C ALA A 39 7.47 10.53 11.18
N LYS A 40 6.39 10.61 10.38
CA LYS A 40 5.00 10.43 10.84
C LYS A 40 4.58 8.95 10.84
N VAL A 41 5.39 8.05 10.27
CA VAL A 41 5.12 6.60 10.30
C VAL A 41 5.45 6.05 11.68
N SER A 42 4.46 5.48 12.34
CA SER A 42 4.65 4.89 13.67
C SER A 42 5.49 3.61 13.62
N GLY A 43 6.16 3.27 14.73
CA GLY A 43 6.91 2.02 14.83
C GLY A 43 6.05 0.77 14.54
N ALA A 44 4.77 0.78 14.96
CA ALA A 44 3.85 -0.32 14.67
C ALA A 44 3.57 -0.48 13.15
N GLN A 45 3.40 0.63 12.43
CA GLN A 45 3.25 0.61 10.97
C GLN A 45 4.53 0.13 10.28
N LEU A 46 5.70 0.53 10.78
CA LEU A 46 6.98 0.13 10.22
C LEU A 46 7.24 -1.37 10.40
N THR A 47 6.98 -1.92 11.60
CA THR A 47 7.04 -3.38 11.85
C THR A 47 6.07 -4.15 10.96
N GLN A 48 4.86 -3.64 10.71
CA GLN A 48 3.91 -4.29 9.81
C GLN A 48 4.43 -4.39 8.36
N LEU A 49 5.14 -3.37 7.87
CA LEU A 49 5.79 -3.43 6.55
C LEU A 49 6.94 -4.43 6.53
N GLU A 50 7.76 -4.45 7.59
CA GLU A 50 8.90 -5.37 7.72
C GLU A 50 8.46 -6.83 7.68
N MET A 51 7.34 -7.15 8.34
CA MET A 51 6.76 -8.49 8.37
C MET A 51 6.13 -8.93 7.03
N ASN A 52 5.97 -8.02 6.07
CA ASN A 52 5.45 -8.36 4.75
C ASN A 52 6.60 -8.80 3.82
N ASP A 53 6.56 -10.07 3.41
CA ASP A 53 7.59 -10.68 2.56
C ASP A 53 7.63 -10.18 1.11
N ASP A 54 6.68 -9.33 0.69
CA ASP A 54 6.70 -8.73 -0.65
C ASP A 54 7.90 -7.79 -0.83
N ALA A 55 8.61 -7.93 -1.95
CA ALA A 55 9.80 -7.14 -2.26
C ALA A 55 9.51 -5.62 -2.28
N GLY A 56 8.31 -5.21 -2.70
CA GLY A 56 7.89 -3.82 -2.70
C GLY A 56 7.70 -3.27 -1.28
N SER A 57 7.10 -4.06 -0.38
CA SER A 57 6.95 -3.70 1.04
C SER A 57 8.28 -3.59 1.75
N ARG A 58 9.22 -4.51 1.49
CA ARG A 58 10.59 -4.44 2.02
C ARG A 58 11.34 -3.20 1.56
N PHE A 59 11.23 -2.84 0.27
CA PHE A 59 11.81 -1.61 -0.25
C PHE A 59 11.20 -0.37 0.40
N LEU A 60 9.87 -0.34 0.58
CA LEU A 60 9.19 0.77 1.24
C LEU A 60 9.62 0.90 2.70
N PHE A 61 9.76 -0.22 3.43
CA PHE A 61 10.32 -0.26 4.78
C PHE A 61 11.72 0.35 4.82
N GLU A 62 12.63 -0.11 3.96
CA GLU A 62 14.01 0.39 3.92
C GLU A 62 14.08 1.89 3.65
N LEU A 63 13.24 2.38 2.74
CA LEU A 63 13.16 3.80 2.43
C LEU A 63 12.66 4.63 3.63
N ILE A 64 11.62 4.16 4.34
CA ILE A 64 11.09 4.86 5.51
C ILE A 64 12.11 4.83 6.64
N ASP A 65 12.69 3.67 6.95
CA ASP A 65 13.69 3.51 8.01
C ASP A 65 14.89 4.43 7.75
N GLN A 66 15.44 4.42 6.54
CA GLN A 66 16.53 5.32 6.17
C GLN A 66 16.17 6.81 6.36
N LEU A 67 14.96 7.22 5.97
CA LEU A 67 14.50 8.61 6.14
C LEU A 67 14.22 8.98 7.60
N GLN A 68 13.91 8.01 8.46
CA GLN A 68 13.77 8.22 9.90
C GLN A 68 15.14 8.33 10.60
N GLN A 69 16.10 7.47 10.23
CA GLN A 69 17.46 7.53 10.77
C GLN A 69 18.23 8.76 10.29
N GLU A 70 18.09 9.09 9.01
CA GLU A 70 18.71 10.24 8.39
C GLU A 70 17.64 11.09 7.68
N PRO A 71 17.04 12.08 8.36
CA PRO A 71 16.08 12.97 7.71
C PRO A 71 16.68 13.66 6.47
N ALA A 72 15.88 13.79 5.40
CA ALA A 72 16.26 14.50 4.18
C ALA A 72 15.48 15.81 4.06
N ALA A 73 16.20 16.93 3.86
CA ALA A 73 15.59 18.24 3.71
C ALA A 73 14.87 18.44 2.36
N SER A 74 15.16 17.60 1.36
CA SER A 74 14.54 17.67 0.03
C SER A 74 14.65 16.34 -0.72
N ALA A 75 13.85 16.20 -1.79
CA ALA A 75 13.93 15.08 -2.73
C ALA A 75 15.35 14.93 -3.31
N ALA A 76 16.04 16.03 -3.61
CA ALA A 76 17.40 15.98 -4.16
C ALA A 76 18.41 15.39 -3.17
N VAL A 77 18.31 15.73 -1.88
CA VAL A 77 19.16 15.14 -0.84
C VAL A 77 18.87 13.66 -0.69
N MET A 78 17.58 13.28 -0.63
CA MET A 78 17.16 11.89 -0.59
C MET A 78 17.73 11.10 -1.79
N LEU A 79 17.48 11.55 -3.02
CA LEU A 79 17.96 10.87 -4.24
C LEU A 79 19.48 10.74 -4.28
N GLY A 80 20.22 11.73 -3.78
CA GLY A 80 21.67 11.68 -3.70
C GLY A 80 22.21 10.47 -2.92
N ARG A 81 21.49 10.02 -1.88
CA ARG A 81 21.85 8.84 -1.08
C ARG A 81 21.64 7.52 -1.81
N TRP A 82 20.78 7.52 -2.83
CA TRP A 82 20.43 6.33 -3.60
C TRP A 82 21.20 6.23 -4.92
N ARG A 83 22.06 7.20 -5.27
CA ARG A 83 22.68 7.31 -6.61
C ARG A 83 23.39 6.06 -7.13
N GLU A 84 24.10 5.35 -6.25
CA GLU A 84 24.86 4.15 -6.60
C GLU A 84 24.04 2.86 -6.51
N ARG A 85 22.73 2.97 -6.24
CA ARG A 85 21.84 1.83 -6.09
C ARG A 85 20.97 1.59 -7.33
N PRO A 86 20.58 0.34 -7.62
CA PRO A 86 19.74 0.02 -8.78
C PRO A 86 18.37 0.74 -8.75
N GLU A 87 17.86 1.08 -7.57
CA GLU A 87 16.57 1.74 -7.40
C GLU A 87 16.60 3.24 -7.75
N HIS A 88 17.79 3.85 -7.88
CA HIS A 88 17.95 5.28 -8.18
C HIS A 88 17.12 5.74 -9.38
N ALA A 89 17.23 5.02 -10.50
CA ALA A 89 16.55 5.38 -11.74
C ALA A 89 15.03 5.46 -11.57
N ARG A 90 14.45 4.52 -10.80
CA ARG A 90 13.02 4.51 -10.49
C ARG A 90 12.64 5.65 -9.56
N LEU A 91 13.41 5.91 -8.51
CA LEU A 91 13.17 7.03 -7.60
C LEU A 91 13.24 8.38 -8.33
N SER A 92 14.22 8.57 -9.22
CA SER A 92 14.32 9.77 -10.05
C SER A 92 13.14 9.94 -10.99
N ALA A 93 12.65 8.85 -11.59
CA ALA A 93 11.46 8.90 -12.44
C ALA A 93 10.23 9.35 -11.64
N LEU A 94 10.00 8.79 -10.45
CA LEU A 94 8.88 9.17 -9.58
C LEU A 94 9.00 10.62 -9.08
N ALA A 95 10.22 11.12 -8.87
CA ALA A 95 10.47 12.52 -8.49
C ALA A 95 10.11 13.50 -9.62
N ALA A 96 10.32 13.09 -10.88
CA ALA A 96 10.01 13.91 -12.04
C ALA A 96 8.51 13.94 -12.38
N GLU A 97 7.74 12.96 -11.91
CA GLU A 97 6.29 12.97 -12.06
C GLU A 97 5.64 14.09 -11.25
N GLU A 98 4.64 14.74 -11.83
CA GLU A 98 3.84 15.74 -11.12
C GLU A 98 3.13 15.10 -9.91
N ASN A 99 3.15 15.82 -8.79
CA ASN A 99 2.47 15.46 -7.55
C ASN A 99 1.55 16.62 -7.10
N ALA A 100 0.74 17.11 -8.04
CA ALA A 100 -0.13 18.26 -7.82
C ALA A 100 -1.34 17.91 -6.95
N GLY A 101 -1.78 18.90 -6.15
CA GLY A 101 -3.05 18.85 -5.43
C GLY A 101 -3.03 18.14 -4.07
N ILE A 102 -1.86 17.74 -3.58
CA ILE A 102 -1.69 17.18 -2.24
C ILE A 102 -0.61 17.96 -1.47
N ASP A 103 -0.90 18.30 -0.22
CA ASP A 103 0.08 18.90 0.69
C ASP A 103 0.75 17.81 1.54
N GLU A 104 1.72 18.21 2.38
CA GLU A 104 2.46 17.25 3.22
C GLU A 104 1.55 16.48 4.19
N ASN A 105 0.48 17.11 4.70
CA ASN A 105 -0.44 16.46 5.63
C ASN A 105 -1.33 15.43 4.93
N GLY A 106 -1.86 15.78 3.75
CA GLY A 106 -2.55 14.85 2.88
C GLY A 106 -1.65 13.68 2.47
N ALA A 107 -0.40 13.96 2.11
CA ALA A 107 0.58 12.94 1.74
C ALA A 107 0.88 11.98 2.89
N ALA A 108 0.99 12.49 4.11
CA ALA A 108 1.18 11.66 5.30
C ALA A 108 -0.03 10.75 5.56
N LEU A 109 -1.25 11.27 5.42
CA LEU A 109 -2.47 10.47 5.58
C LEU A 109 -2.57 9.39 4.49
N GLU A 110 -2.26 9.73 3.25
CA GLU A 110 -2.25 8.75 2.15
C GLU A 110 -1.16 7.68 2.33
N LEU A 111 0.02 8.06 2.82
CA LEU A 111 1.09 7.11 3.15
C LEU A 111 0.62 6.15 4.25
N ALA A 112 0.04 6.65 5.33
CA ALA A 112 -0.50 5.82 6.40
C ALA A 112 -1.55 4.82 5.88
N ALA A 113 -2.50 5.30 5.06
CA ALA A 113 -3.52 4.45 4.46
C ALA A 113 -2.94 3.42 3.46
N ALA A 114 -1.86 3.76 2.76
CA ALA A 114 -1.16 2.82 1.88
C ALA A 114 -0.49 1.70 2.70
N ILE A 115 0.18 2.06 3.80
CA ILE A 115 0.83 1.10 4.71
C ILE A 115 -0.19 0.14 5.31
N GLU A 116 -1.32 0.65 5.81
CA GLU A 116 -2.39 -0.19 6.37
C GLU A 116 -2.93 -1.20 5.34
N LYS A 117 -3.07 -0.79 4.07
CA LYS A 117 -3.50 -1.70 3.00
C LYS A 117 -2.45 -2.77 2.72
N LEU A 118 -1.17 -2.39 2.61
CA LEU A 118 -0.06 -3.32 2.39
C LEU A 118 0.08 -4.32 3.54
N ALA A 119 -0.13 -3.89 4.79
CA ALA A 119 -0.11 -4.75 5.97
C ALA A 119 -1.23 -5.79 5.95
N LEU A 120 -2.37 -5.49 5.33
CA LEU A 120 -3.53 -6.39 5.24
C LEU A 120 -3.45 -7.37 4.06
N GLU A 121 -2.64 -7.08 3.03
CA GLU A 121 -2.56 -7.90 1.81
C GLU A 121 -2.20 -9.38 2.08
N PRO A 122 -1.22 -9.73 2.94
CA PRO A 122 -0.91 -11.13 3.24
C PRO A 122 -2.11 -11.87 3.86
N THR A 123 -2.83 -11.22 4.77
CA THR A 123 -4.04 -11.74 5.41
C THR A 123 -5.14 -12.01 4.38
N ILE A 124 -5.37 -11.08 3.45
CA ILE A 124 -6.35 -11.24 2.37
C ILE A 124 -5.93 -12.38 1.44
N ARG A 125 -4.65 -12.45 1.06
CA ARG A 125 -4.12 -13.50 0.19
C ARG A 125 -4.34 -14.88 0.81
N ARG A 126 -3.96 -15.05 2.08
CA ARG A 126 -4.14 -16.33 2.80
C ARG A 126 -5.62 -16.70 2.91
N HIS A 127 -6.47 -15.72 3.21
CA HIS A 127 -7.91 -15.92 3.23
C HIS A 127 -8.44 -16.43 1.88
N ASP A 128 -8.03 -15.79 0.78
CA ASP A 128 -8.47 -16.16 -0.57
C ASP A 128 -7.92 -17.54 -1.00
N GLU A 129 -6.68 -17.87 -0.62
CA GLU A 129 -6.09 -19.21 -0.80
C GLU A 129 -6.90 -20.30 -0.10
N LEU A 130 -7.35 -20.05 1.14
CA LEU A 130 -8.19 -20.99 1.88
C LEU A 130 -9.59 -21.13 1.27
N LEU A 131 -10.19 -20.03 0.80
CA LEU A 131 -11.48 -20.09 0.11
C LEU A 131 -11.43 -20.82 -1.23
N ALA A 132 -10.27 -20.84 -1.89
CA ALA A 132 -10.07 -21.57 -3.14
C ALA A 132 -9.87 -23.09 -2.95
N LYS A 133 -9.59 -23.55 -1.73
CA LYS A 133 -9.44 -24.98 -1.44
C LYS A 133 -10.78 -25.70 -1.43
N ALA A 134 -10.82 -26.86 -2.08
CA ALA A 134 -12.02 -27.70 -2.13
C ALA A 134 -12.36 -28.31 -0.75
N ASP A 135 -11.33 -28.76 -0.04
CA ASP A 135 -11.45 -29.32 1.30
C ASP A 135 -10.50 -28.60 2.27
N LEU A 136 -11.02 -28.23 3.43
CA LEU A 136 -10.28 -27.60 4.51
C LEU A 136 -10.15 -28.56 5.69
N THR A 137 -8.96 -28.62 6.27
CA THR A 137 -8.73 -29.26 7.59
C THR A 137 -9.44 -28.48 8.70
N GLU A 138 -9.54 -29.05 9.90
CA GLU A 138 -10.11 -28.34 11.06
C GLU A 138 -9.30 -27.10 11.43
N ASP A 139 -7.97 -27.19 11.34
CA ASP A 139 -7.05 -26.08 11.58
C ASP A 139 -7.28 -24.96 10.56
N GLU A 140 -7.37 -25.29 9.27
CA GLU A 140 -7.63 -24.29 8.22
C GLU A 140 -9.03 -23.67 8.31
N ARG A 141 -10.04 -24.42 8.77
CA ARG A 141 -11.38 -23.85 9.05
C ARG A 141 -11.32 -22.86 10.21
N THR A 142 -10.50 -23.14 11.21
CA THR A 142 -10.28 -22.26 12.36
C THR A 142 -9.54 -21.00 11.91
N GLU A 143 -8.43 -21.17 11.18
CA GLU A 143 -7.66 -20.08 10.58
C GLU A 143 -8.56 -19.17 9.71
N LEU A 144 -9.40 -19.75 8.84
CA LEU A 144 -10.31 -18.98 8.00
C LEU A 144 -11.30 -18.12 8.80
N LYS A 145 -11.79 -18.62 9.95
CA LYS A 145 -12.66 -17.82 10.84
C LYS A 145 -11.91 -16.66 11.48
N GLU A 146 -10.68 -16.89 11.92
CA GLU A 146 -9.83 -15.85 12.51
C GLU A 146 -9.48 -14.77 11.49
N LEU A 147 -9.13 -15.17 10.26
CA LEU A 147 -8.84 -14.25 9.16
C LEU A 147 -10.07 -13.40 8.80
N ASN A 148 -11.28 -13.97 8.80
CA ASN A 148 -12.52 -13.23 8.58
C ASN A 148 -12.73 -12.13 9.63
N VAL A 149 -12.49 -12.44 10.91
CA VAL A 149 -12.57 -11.47 12.01
C VAL A 149 -11.51 -10.37 11.83
N ALA A 150 -10.25 -10.74 11.55
CA ALA A 150 -9.17 -9.80 11.34
C ALA A 150 -9.46 -8.83 10.18
N ILE A 151 -9.94 -9.34 9.04
CA ILE A 151 -10.31 -8.54 7.87
C ILE A 151 -11.49 -7.60 8.19
N HIS A 152 -12.50 -8.07 8.93
CA HIS A 152 -13.62 -7.24 9.33
C HIS A 152 -13.19 -6.08 10.25
N ILE A 153 -12.35 -6.38 11.25
CA ILE A 153 -11.81 -5.39 12.17
C ILE A 153 -10.95 -4.36 11.42
N ALA A 154 -10.12 -4.79 10.46
CA ALA A 154 -9.30 -3.86 9.67
C ALA A 154 -10.17 -2.91 8.83
N LYS A 155 -11.24 -3.44 8.21
CA LYS A 155 -12.19 -2.63 7.41
C LYS A 155 -12.95 -1.61 8.27
N SER A 156 -13.38 -1.98 9.48
CA SER A 156 -14.13 -1.07 10.35
C SER A 156 -13.28 0.07 10.92
N ARG A 157 -11.97 -0.14 11.10
CA ARG A 157 -11.02 0.92 11.45
C ARG A 157 -10.84 1.92 10.30
N GLY A 158 -10.70 1.43 9.07
CA GLY A 158 -10.54 2.27 7.88
C GLY A 158 -11.74 3.17 7.57
N THR A 159 -12.97 2.74 7.90
CA THR A 159 -14.18 3.55 7.70
C THR A 159 -14.34 4.69 8.71
N HIS A 160 -13.79 4.55 9.93
CA HIS A 160 -13.88 5.58 10.96
C HIS A 160 -12.91 6.75 10.75
N ASN A 161 -11.83 6.55 10.00
CA ASN A 161 -10.79 7.58 9.82
C ASN A 161 -11.11 8.61 8.69
N VAL A 162 -12.17 8.40 7.91
CA VAL A 162 -12.54 9.27 6.76
C VAL A 162 -13.48 10.43 7.17
N SER A 163 -14.01 10.44 8.39
CA SER A 163 -15.06 11.41 8.79
C SER A 163 -14.57 12.67 9.50
N GLY A 164 -13.26 12.89 9.60
CA GLY A 164 -12.65 13.95 10.42
C GLY A 164 -12.07 15.13 9.65
N ASN A 165 -12.80 15.75 8.71
CA ASN A 165 -12.46 17.12 8.28
C ASN A 165 -13.71 17.86 7.77
N GLY A 166 -14.51 18.38 8.70
CA GLY A 166 -15.52 19.38 8.40
C GLY A 166 -14.88 20.77 8.34
N PRO A 167 -15.27 21.65 7.40
CA PRO A 167 -14.70 22.98 7.31
C PRO A 167 -15.14 23.80 8.53
N VAL A 168 -14.19 24.21 9.37
CA VAL A 168 -14.44 25.27 10.35
C VAL A 168 -14.36 26.58 9.58
N GLY A 169 -15.53 27.03 9.11
CA GLY A 169 -15.69 28.28 8.40
C GLY A 169 -15.76 29.48 9.35
N ARG A 170 -15.13 30.55 8.86
CA ARG A 170 -15.29 31.99 9.14
C ARG A 170 -14.67 32.56 10.41
#